data_AF-A0A957LGH9-F1
#
_entry.id   AF-A0A957LGH9-F1
#
_cell.length_a   1.000
_cell.length_b   1.000
_cell.length_c   1.000
_cell.angle_alpha   90.00
_cell.angle_beta   90.00
_cell.angle_gamma   90.00
#
_symmetry.space_group_name_H-M   'P 1'
#
loop_
_entity.id
_entity.type
_entity.pdbx_description
1 polymer ?
#
loop_
_entity_poly.entity_id
_entity_poly.type
_entity_poly.pdbx_seq_one_letter_code
_entity_poly.pdbx_strand_id
1 'polypeptide(L)' 'MHNSRVLDKGAIYIAPEGILHYIAQHWYRPPDIFIEAVMACPEMHSMAYKKAFLDNGGRSLLKRLNDRPL' A
#
# COMPACT_ATOMS: atom_id res chain seq x y z
N MET A 1 -11.65 5.65 -6.83
CA MET A 1 -10.45 4.83 -7.04
C MET A 1 -9.59 4.89 -5.79
N HIS A 2 -9.89 4.05 -4.80
CA HIS A 2 -9.10 3.92 -3.56
C HIS A 2 -8.32 2.61 -3.61
N ASN A 3 -7.03 2.67 -3.99
CA ASN A 3 -6.13 1.53 -3.86
C ASN A 3 -5.63 1.44 -2.41
N SER A 4 -5.60 0.22 -1.85
CA SER A 4 -4.97 -0.03 -0.56
C SER A 4 -3.45 -0.02 -0.74
N ARG A 5 -2.78 0.84 0.04
CA ARG A 5 -1.32 0.97 0.07
C ARG A 5 -0.82 0.35 1.36
N VAL A 6 0.17 -0.51 1.24
CA VAL A 6 0.70 -1.33 2.33
C VAL A 6 2.22 -1.19 2.33
N LEU A 7 2.83 -1.14 3.51
CA LEU A 7 4.22 -0.72 3.71
C LEU A 7 5.01 -1.81 4.42
N ASP A 8 6.09 -2.29 3.81
CA ASP A 8 7.01 -3.23 4.47
C ASP A 8 8.40 -3.23 3.83
N LYS A 9 9.44 -3.39 4.67
CA LYS A 9 10.85 -3.63 4.29
C LYS A 9 11.41 -2.78 3.13
N GLY A 10 11.10 -1.48 3.11
CA GLY A 10 11.57 -0.54 2.10
C GLY A 10 10.73 -0.49 0.81
N ALA A 11 9.57 -1.15 0.78
CA ALA A 11 8.69 -1.23 -0.38
C ALA A 11 7.27 -0.75 -0.06
N ILE A 12 6.60 -0.24 -1.11
CA ILE A 12 5.19 0.16 -1.08
C ILE A 12 4.42 -0.78 -2.00
N TYR A 13 3.58 -1.61 -1.40
CA TYR A 13 2.67 -2.49 -2.12
C TYR A 13 1.36 -1.76 -2.42
N ILE A 14 0.81 -1.99 -3.60
CA ILE A 14 -0.46 -1.40 -4.03
C ILE A 14 -1.35 -2.55 -4.48
N ALA A 15 -2.51 -2.68 -3.87
CA ALA A 15 -3.53 -3.60 -4.34
C ALA A 15 -4.66 -2.85 -5.08
N PRO A 16 -5.25 -3.45 -6.12
CA PRO A 16 -6.44 -2.90 -6.77
C PRO A 16 -7.62 -2.81 -5.80
N GLU A 17 -8.51 -1.85 -6.02
CA GLU A 17 -9.74 -1.65 -5.22
C GLU A 17 -10.58 -2.95 -5.07
N GLY A 18 -10.58 -3.82 -6.08
CA GLY A 18 -11.30 -5.10 -6.08
C GLY A 18 -10.60 -6.25 -5.34
N ILE A 19 -9.43 -6.06 -4.71
CA ILE A 19 -8.68 -7.16 -4.09
C ILE A 19 -9.50 -7.93 -3.05
N LEU A 20 -10.31 -7.23 -2.26
CA LEU A 20 -11.19 -7.85 -1.26
C LEU A 20 -12.27 -8.72 -1.91
N HIS A 21 -12.82 -8.29 -3.04
CA HIS A 21 -13.77 -9.09 -3.81
C HIS A 21 -13.14 -10.39 -4.31
N TYR A 22 -11.91 -10.32 -4.83
CA TYR A 22 -11.19 -11.52 -5.28
C TYR A 22 -10.88 -12.48 -4.15
N ILE A 23 -10.48 -11.97 -2.97
CA ILE A 23 -10.27 -12.83 -1.78
C ILE A 23 -11.59 -13.49 -1.37
N ALA A 24 -12.66 -12.71 -1.24
CA ALA A 24 -13.92 -13.18 -0.67
C ALA A 24 -14.78 -14.04 -1.62
N GLN A 25 -14.73 -13.79 -2.93
CA GLN A 25 -15.62 -14.44 -3.91
C GLN A 25 -14.90 -15.43 -4.81
N HIS A 26 -13.59 -15.26 -4.98
CA HIS A 26 -12.77 -16.09 -5.87
C HIS A 26 -11.66 -16.83 -5.13
N TRP A 27 -11.66 -16.78 -3.79
CA TRP A 27 -10.69 -17.47 -2.93
C TRP A 27 -9.24 -17.16 -3.27
N TYR A 28 -9.01 -15.98 -3.85
CA TYR A 28 -7.67 -15.52 -4.15
C TYR A 28 -6.91 -15.35 -2.83
N ARG A 29 -5.73 -15.96 -2.74
CA ARG A 29 -4.82 -15.80 -1.61
C ARG A 29 -3.67 -14.89 -2.06
N PRO A 30 -3.53 -13.68 -1.48
CA PRO A 30 -2.39 -12.83 -1.76
C PRO A 30 -1.07 -13.52 -1.37
N PRO A 31 0.07 -13.12 -1.96
CA PRO A 31 1.39 -13.59 -1.54
C PRO A 31 1.65 -13.33 -0.05
N ASP A 32 2.39 -14.22 0.61
CA ASP A 32 2.66 -14.11 2.06
C ASP A 32 3.30 -12.78 2.44
N ILE A 33 4.27 -12.32 1.65
CA ILE A 33 4.93 -11.03 1.86
C ILE A 33 3.95 -9.85 1.86
N PHE A 34 2.87 -9.92 1.06
CA PHE A 34 1.84 -8.89 1.06
C PHE A 34 0.94 -9.00 2.30
N ILE A 35 0.60 -10.22 2.72
CA ILE A 35 -0.18 -10.47 3.94
C ILE A 35 0.59 -9.95 5.16
N GLU A 36 1.86 -10.31 5.29
CA GLU A 36 2.77 -9.83 6.34
C GLU A 36 2.81 -8.30 6.37
N ALA A 37 2.97 -7.67 5.20
CA ALA A 37 2.99 -6.22 5.07
C ALA A 37 1.66 -5.59 5.52
N VAL A 38 0.50 -6.19 5.18
CA VAL A 38 -0.82 -5.71 5.61
C VAL A 38 -0.93 -5.77 7.13
N MET A 39 -0.54 -6.90 7.72
CA MET A 39 -0.62 -7.12 9.15
C MET A 39 0.34 -6.21 9.95
N ALA A 40 1.48 -5.83 9.38
CA ALA A 40 2.43 -4.90 9.99
C ALA A 40 2.10 -3.42 9.71
N CYS A 41 1.17 -3.13 8.79
CA CYS A 41 0.90 -1.78 8.33
C CYS A 41 0.22 -0.95 9.44
N PRO A 42 0.76 0.23 9.79
CA PRO A 42 0.07 1.13 10.72
C PRO A 42 -1.25 1.65 10.13
N GLU A 43 -2.13 2.14 10.98
CA GLU A 43 -3.41 2.71 10.55
C GLU A 43 -3.20 3.85 9.53
N MET A 44 -3.87 3.80 8.36
CA MET A 44 -3.60 4.64 7.18
C MET A 44 -3.65 6.17 7.41
N HIS A 45 -4.27 6.64 8.48
CA HIS A 45 -4.36 8.07 8.82
C HIS A 45 -3.44 8.49 9.97
N SER A 46 -2.73 7.55 10.59
CA SER A 46 -1.82 7.79 11.69
C SER A 46 -0.51 8.46 11.25
N MET A 47 0.17 9.13 12.19
CA MET A 47 1.54 9.61 11.96
C MET A 47 2.52 8.47 11.71
N ALA A 48 2.32 7.32 12.36
CA ALA A 48 3.14 6.13 12.16
C ALA A 48 3.09 5.67 10.70
N TYR A 49 1.90 5.65 10.08
CA TYR A 49 1.75 5.33 8.68
C TYR A 49 2.45 6.35 7.77
N LYS A 50 2.28 7.65 8.03
CA LYS A 50 2.96 8.69 7.23
C LYS A 50 4.48 8.56 7.29
N LYS A 51 5.03 8.28 8.48
CA LYS A 51 6.46 8.04 8.65
C LYS A 51 6.91 6.80 7.88
N ALA A 52 6.23 5.66 8.09
CA ALA A 52 6.51 4.43 7.37
C ALA A 52 6.43 4.64 5.85
N PHE A 53 5.46 5.42 5.36
CA PHE A 53 5.31 5.69 3.93
C PHE A 53 6.54 6.39 3.36
N LEU A 54 7.09 7.38 4.08
CA LEU A 54 8.31 8.08 3.66
C LEU A 54 9.54 7.17 3.74
N ASP A 55 9.64 6.35 4.79
CA ASP A 55 10.76 5.42 5.01
C ASP A 55 10.81 4.32 3.92
N ASN A 56 9.65 3.95 3.36
CA ASN A 56 9.53 2.98 2.27
C ASN A 56 9.60 3.60 0.85
N GLY A 57 10.17 4.80 0.71
CA GLY A 57 10.38 5.44 -0.60
C GLY A 57 9.22 6.31 -1.10
N GLY A 58 8.25 6.63 -0.24
CA GLY A 58 7.10 7.46 -0.58
C GLY A 58 7.43 8.87 -1.08
N ARG A 59 8.62 9.41 -0.72
CA ARG A 59 9.10 10.71 -1.21
C ARG A 59 9.20 10.75 -2.74
N SER A 60 9.76 9.70 -3.34
CA SER A 60 9.93 9.59 -4.79
C SER A 60 8.58 9.49 -5.50
N LEU A 61 7.61 8.79 -4.89
CA LEU A 61 6.24 8.69 -5.42
C LEU A 61 5.52 10.04 -5.39
N LEU A 62 5.62 10.79 -4.28
CA LEU A 62 5.00 12.11 -4.15
C LEU A 62 5.58 13.09 -5.16
N LYS A 63 6.90 13.09 -5.34
CA LYS A 63 7.56 13.91 -6.35
C LYS A 63 7.01 13.63 -7.76
N ARG A 64 6.92 12.35 -8.16
CA ARG A 64 6.35 11.95 -9.46
C ARG A 64 4.87 12.28 -9.64
N LEU A 65 4.10 12.39 -8.56
CA LEU A 65 2.70 12.81 -8.62
C LEU A 65 2.58 14.31 -8.86
N ASN A 66 3.41 15.12 -8.21
CA ASN A 66 3.45 16.56 -8.42
C ASN A 66 4.01 16.95 -9.79
N ASP A 67 4.95 16.15 -10.32
CA ASP A 67 5.61 16.42 -11.61
C ASP A 67 4.76 15.95 -12.82
N ARG A 68 3.60 15.31 -12.62
CA ARG A 68 2.72 14.89 -13.71
C ARG A 68 1.81 16.06 -14.14
N PRO A 69 1.89 16.56 -15.39
CA PRO A 69 0.89 17.50 -15.90
C PRO A 69 -0.47 16.79 -16.00
N LEU A 70 -1.52 17.52 -15.61
CA LEU A 70 -2.92 17.09 -15.74
C LEU A 70 -3.31 16.87 -17.21
#